data_AF-A0A0G2A324-F1
#
_entry.id   AF-A0A0G2A324-F1
#
_cell.length_a   1.000
_cell.length_b   1.000
_cell.length_c   1.000
_cell.angle_alpha   90.00
_cell.angle_beta   90.00
_cell.angle_gamma   90.00
#
_symmetry.space_group_name_H-M   'P 1'
#
loop_
_entity.id
_entity.type
_entity.pdbx_description
1 polymer ?
#
loop_
_entity_poly.entity_id
_entity_poly.type
_entity_poly.pdbx_seq_one_letter_code
_entity_poly.pdbx_strand_id
1 'polypeptide(L)'
;MVAAVFPPRPARAADPNMVIFMDWADLGATPIGWTVVSDSGDTFYNKYVMASNTYESTGGNPTHTHTLAIVDSGATNDSGNNIDKGGTGTTVSEQSHTHAALASSSITPDNNLPNYRSLAVLEYTTGGIPSTLPDNAIVMREDTTLVGNWELYSANDARLVRGSNSTANGGDNNPTHTVASGLGAGGTSRVAGAGGTARATVTHTHAAGSGVASNGPDIIPPYNELVFVRATAAITSLPDQMIAGFSGTAFDSGDWTVVSASSGTAEQTKYYSRFLMGDSSGTLTIDGGGLTHSHANVDISTGTPTGSANYDVAPSNGTAATTGHVHTGVTISLEANVNHVPEYATLVLAQYTQPASLSINSESTLVDLGESNPGVTTADYTFSTSEEIIVDSTDYATWSLTVDATDFISGIKIIADDRFDLATNGNLGTEPTLIAVVGSGTVTEVNNGYANFNSTQSLASLSGGSGSITATVRPTIRVRIPADAELANDYLSLVDFTVV
;
A
#
# COMPACT_ATOMS: atom_id res chain seq x y z
N MET A 1 36.47 38.54 -24.76
CA MET A 1 35.32 37.76 -24.24
C MET A 1 35.84 36.37 -23.90
N VAL A 2 35.88 36.03 -22.61
CA VAL A 2 36.20 34.67 -22.15
C VAL A 2 34.85 33.94 -22.07
N ALA A 3 34.65 32.92 -22.90
CA ALA A 3 33.46 32.09 -22.82
C ALA A 3 33.46 31.36 -21.48
N ALA A 4 32.49 31.65 -20.62
CA ALA A 4 32.28 30.88 -19.41
C ALA A 4 31.88 29.47 -19.82
N VAL A 5 32.81 28.53 -19.67
CA VAL A 5 32.53 27.10 -19.79
C VAL A 5 31.76 26.73 -18.52
N PHE A 6 30.44 26.69 -18.62
CA PHE A 6 29.63 26.11 -17.56
C PHE A 6 29.98 24.63 -17.47
N PRO A 7 30.25 24.10 -16.26
CA PRO A 7 30.45 22.66 -16.10
C PRO A 7 29.21 21.94 -16.63
N PRO A 8 29.37 20.78 -17.30
CA PRO A 8 28.24 19.98 -17.74
C PRO A 8 27.33 19.71 -16.54
N ARG A 9 26.03 19.97 -16.72
CA ARG A 9 25.01 19.64 -15.71
C ARG A 9 25.21 18.16 -15.33
N PRO A 10 25.25 17.83 -14.02
CA PRO A 10 25.38 16.43 -13.60
C PRO A 10 24.37 15.56 -14.34
N ALA A 11 24.79 14.38 -14.79
CA ALA A 11 23.88 13.40 -15.36
C ALA A 11 22.75 13.15 -14.34
N ARG A 12 21.50 13.29 -14.81
CA ARG A 12 20.32 13.02 -13.99
C ARG A 12 20.32 11.56 -13.56
N ALA A 13 19.92 11.28 -12.33
CA ALA A 13 19.77 9.91 -11.86
C ALA A 13 18.61 9.26 -12.64
N ALA A 14 18.77 8.03 -13.11
CA ALA A 14 17.66 7.33 -13.75
C ALA A 14 16.55 7.10 -12.73
N ASP A 15 15.29 7.25 -13.16
CA ASP A 15 14.13 6.89 -12.34
C ASP A 15 14.23 5.43 -11.88
N PRO A 16 13.74 5.11 -10.66
CA PRO A 16 13.67 3.73 -10.19
C PRO A 16 12.71 2.92 -11.07
N ASN A 17 12.96 1.61 -11.13
CA ASN A 17 12.08 0.70 -11.83
C ASN A 17 10.76 0.55 -11.08
N MET A 18 9.64 0.66 -11.79
CA MET A 18 8.32 0.38 -11.23
C MET A 18 8.17 -1.11 -10.91
N VAL A 19 7.50 -1.39 -9.79
CA VAL A 19 7.12 -2.72 -9.33
C VAL A 19 5.60 -2.77 -9.14
N ILE A 20 4.96 -3.77 -9.72
CA ILE A 20 3.51 -4.00 -9.62
C ILE A 20 3.24 -5.43 -9.14
N PHE A 21 1.97 -5.70 -8.82
CA PHE A 21 1.51 -7.06 -8.55
C PHE A 21 0.69 -7.60 -9.71
N MET A 22 0.60 -8.92 -9.83
CA MET A 22 -0.39 -9.60 -10.67
C MET A 22 -0.87 -10.87 -9.98
N ASP A 23 -2.08 -11.31 -10.28
CA ASP A 23 -2.53 -12.64 -9.89
C ASP A 23 -1.86 -13.68 -10.81
N TRP A 24 -1.32 -14.77 -10.26
CA TRP A 24 -0.76 -15.85 -11.09
C TRP A 24 -1.80 -16.51 -11.99
N ALA A 25 -3.09 -16.48 -11.61
CA ALA A 25 -4.16 -16.96 -12.47
C ALA A 25 -4.31 -16.13 -13.75
N ASP A 26 -3.93 -14.84 -13.70
CA ASP A 26 -4.11 -13.88 -14.78
C ASP A 26 -2.79 -13.53 -15.51
N LEU A 27 -1.64 -13.89 -14.94
CA LEU A 27 -0.31 -13.53 -15.48
C LEU A 27 -0.06 -14.08 -16.89
N GLY A 28 -0.45 -15.33 -17.16
CA GLY A 28 -0.14 -15.99 -18.43
C GLY A 28 1.36 -16.01 -18.72
N ALA A 29 1.80 -15.30 -19.76
CA ALA A 29 3.22 -15.06 -20.04
C ALA A 29 3.63 -13.70 -19.47
N THR A 30 4.84 -13.62 -18.89
CA THR A 30 5.37 -12.36 -18.36
C THR A 30 5.32 -11.24 -19.43
N PRO A 31 4.69 -10.09 -19.13
CA PRO A 31 4.59 -8.98 -20.09
C PRO A 31 5.96 -8.48 -20.56
N ILE A 32 6.03 -8.01 -21.82
CA ILE A 32 7.26 -7.47 -22.40
C ILE A 32 7.77 -6.29 -21.56
N GLY A 33 9.06 -6.33 -21.23
CA GLY A 33 9.71 -5.30 -20.41
C GLY A 33 9.55 -5.49 -18.90
N TRP A 34 8.89 -6.57 -18.46
CA TRP A 34 8.73 -6.94 -17.06
C TRP A 34 9.45 -8.24 -16.74
N THR A 35 9.89 -8.39 -15.50
CA THR A 35 10.38 -9.66 -14.95
C THR A 35 9.66 -9.97 -13.66
N VAL A 36 9.35 -11.24 -13.43
CA VAL A 36 8.84 -11.70 -12.12
C VAL A 36 10.02 -11.72 -11.15
N VAL A 37 9.87 -11.09 -9.99
CA VAL A 37 10.86 -11.02 -8.90
C VAL A 37 10.37 -11.73 -7.62
N SER A 38 9.35 -12.57 -7.78
CA SER A 38 8.79 -13.44 -6.75
C SER A 38 8.82 -14.92 -7.14
N ASP A 39 9.60 -15.33 -8.15
CA ASP A 39 9.77 -16.73 -8.50
C ASP A 39 10.86 -17.38 -7.64
N SER A 40 10.97 -18.71 -7.68
CA SER A 40 11.90 -19.48 -6.86
C SER A 40 13.35 -19.02 -7.06
N GLY A 41 13.92 -18.41 -6.01
CA GLY A 41 15.28 -17.88 -6.00
C GLY A 41 15.33 -16.35 -5.90
N ASP A 42 14.21 -15.67 -6.15
CA ASP A 42 14.13 -14.22 -6.08
C ASP A 42 13.87 -13.69 -4.66
N THR A 43 14.11 -12.39 -4.47
CA THR A 43 14.01 -11.72 -3.17
C THR A 43 12.60 -11.80 -2.58
N PHE A 44 11.55 -11.64 -3.39
CA PHE A 44 10.16 -11.67 -2.90
C PHE A 44 9.58 -13.08 -2.80
N TYR A 45 10.31 -14.12 -3.20
CA TYR A 45 9.82 -15.50 -3.13
C TYR A 45 9.51 -15.92 -1.69
N ASN A 46 8.24 -16.26 -1.45
CA ASN A 46 7.72 -16.70 -0.16
C ASN A 46 7.87 -15.68 0.98
N LYS A 47 7.99 -14.39 0.66
CA LYS A 47 8.10 -13.30 1.65
C LYS A 47 6.93 -12.34 1.57
N TYR A 48 6.52 -11.83 2.72
CA TYR A 48 5.53 -10.75 2.80
C TYR A 48 6.12 -9.45 2.26
N VAL A 49 5.29 -8.61 1.65
CA VAL A 49 5.72 -7.31 1.16
C VAL A 49 5.56 -6.28 2.26
N MET A 50 6.66 -5.64 2.65
CA MET A 50 6.67 -4.56 3.63
C MET A 50 7.10 -3.25 2.96
N ALA A 51 6.30 -2.19 3.11
CA ALA A 51 6.68 -0.88 2.62
C ALA A 51 7.85 -0.30 3.43
N SER A 52 8.83 0.29 2.74
CA SER A 52 10.06 0.83 3.33
C SER A 52 10.68 1.90 2.43
N ASN A 53 11.72 2.57 2.93
CA ASN A 53 12.57 3.48 2.13
C ASN A 53 13.70 2.75 1.39
N THR A 54 13.70 1.41 1.42
CA THR A 54 14.68 0.56 0.73
C THR A 54 13.97 -0.54 -0.05
N TYR A 55 14.57 -0.96 -1.15
CA TYR A 55 14.10 -2.08 -1.97
C TYR A 55 14.91 -3.34 -1.64
N GLU A 56 14.23 -4.50 -1.61
CA GLU A 56 14.85 -5.83 -1.47
C GLU A 56 15.56 -6.14 -0.15
N SER A 57 15.47 -5.29 0.87
CA SER A 57 15.92 -5.66 2.21
C SER A 57 15.02 -6.75 2.78
N THR A 58 15.61 -7.79 3.37
CA THR A 58 14.86 -8.89 3.96
C THR A 58 14.99 -8.93 5.49
N GLY A 59 13.98 -9.44 6.17
CA GLY A 59 14.00 -9.68 7.62
C GLY A 59 12.86 -10.59 8.08
N GLY A 60 12.67 -10.71 9.39
CA GLY A 60 11.63 -11.56 10.00
C GLY A 60 12.05 -13.02 10.19
N ASN A 61 11.10 -13.87 10.55
CA ASN A 61 11.31 -15.32 10.77
C ASN A 61 10.07 -16.12 10.32
N PRO A 62 10.22 -17.30 9.68
CA PRO A 62 9.10 -18.11 9.24
C PRO A 62 8.36 -18.80 10.39
N THR A 63 9.00 -18.89 11.56
CA THR A 63 8.41 -19.40 12.80
C THR A 63 8.69 -18.46 13.94
N HIS A 64 7.95 -18.61 15.02
CA HIS A 64 8.31 -18.00 16.30
C HIS A 64 8.12 -19.03 17.41
N THR A 65 8.76 -18.76 18.55
CA THR A 65 8.63 -19.60 19.74
C THR A 65 8.76 -18.72 20.97
N HIS A 66 8.12 -19.14 22.06
CA HIS A 66 8.28 -18.51 23.35
C HIS A 66 9.39 -19.20 24.14
N THR A 67 9.92 -18.49 25.13
CA THR A 67 10.69 -19.12 26.20
C THR A 67 9.84 -19.28 27.46
N LEU A 68 10.28 -20.14 28.37
CA LEU A 68 9.61 -20.34 29.66
C LEU A 68 10.04 -19.24 30.62
N ALA A 69 9.08 -18.49 31.15
CA ALA A 69 9.36 -17.43 32.12
C ALA A 69 9.33 -17.96 33.56
N ILE A 70 8.28 -18.70 33.93
CA ILE A 70 8.05 -19.20 35.29
C ILE A 70 7.35 -20.56 35.21
N VAL A 71 7.70 -21.46 36.12
CA VAL A 71 6.91 -22.68 36.39
C VAL A 71 6.62 -22.74 37.88
N ASP A 72 5.34 -22.71 38.23
CA ASP A 72 4.87 -23.04 39.59
C ASP A 72 4.59 -24.53 39.64
N SER A 73 5.23 -25.25 40.58
CA SER A 73 5.11 -26.71 40.69
C SER A 73 3.73 -27.22 41.14
N GLY A 74 2.76 -26.32 41.33
CA GLY A 74 1.37 -26.64 41.61
C GLY A 74 1.17 -27.40 42.92
N ALA A 75 -0.06 -27.85 43.16
CA ALA A 75 -0.37 -28.68 44.31
C ALA A 75 -0.18 -30.16 43.99
N THR A 76 0.41 -30.90 44.93
CA THR A 76 0.43 -32.37 44.95
C THR A 76 -0.99 -32.90 45.14
N ASN A 77 -1.48 -33.74 44.23
CA ASN A 77 -2.77 -34.42 44.39
C ASN A 77 -2.51 -35.86 44.83
N ASP A 78 -2.32 -36.07 46.14
CA ASP A 78 -1.96 -37.38 46.68
C ASP A 78 -2.69 -37.76 47.97
N SER A 79 -2.96 -39.06 48.09
CA SER A 79 -3.35 -39.71 49.34
C SER A 79 -2.09 -40.11 50.10
N GLY A 80 -1.61 -39.23 50.98
CA GLY A 80 -0.47 -39.52 51.84
C GLY A 80 -0.76 -40.71 52.75
N ASN A 81 0.21 -41.61 52.85
CA ASN A 81 0.14 -42.73 53.78
C ASN A 81 1.01 -42.44 55.00
N ASN A 82 0.55 -42.87 56.16
CA ASN A 82 1.29 -42.73 57.41
C ASN A 82 2.56 -43.61 57.41
N ILE A 83 3.66 -43.08 57.93
CA ILE A 83 4.97 -43.73 58.08
C ILE A 83 5.60 -43.38 59.42
N ASP A 84 6.57 -44.17 59.89
CA ASP A 84 7.29 -43.88 61.13
C ASP A 84 8.38 -42.80 60.94
N LYS A 85 8.37 -41.80 61.85
CA LYS A 85 9.18 -40.57 61.84
C LYS A 85 10.02 -40.52 63.12
N GLY A 86 11.06 -41.34 63.21
CA GLY A 86 12.01 -41.30 64.33
C GLY A 86 13.33 -42.01 64.03
N GLY A 87 14.44 -41.26 63.87
CA GLY A 87 15.80 -41.82 63.85
C GLY A 87 16.74 -41.27 62.75
N THR A 88 17.94 -41.87 62.63
CA THR A 88 18.89 -41.67 61.51
C THR A 88 18.39 -42.42 60.27
N GLY A 89 17.31 -41.90 59.70
CA GLY A 89 16.56 -42.51 58.61
C GLY A 89 16.95 -42.01 57.20
N THR A 90 16.49 -42.73 56.18
CA THR A 90 16.56 -42.32 54.76
C THR A 90 15.52 -41.23 54.49
N THR A 91 15.71 -40.50 53.39
CA THR A 91 14.86 -39.37 53.02
C THR A 91 13.87 -39.74 51.91
N VAL A 92 12.59 -39.48 52.14
CA VAL A 92 11.48 -39.65 51.17
C VAL A 92 10.82 -38.33 50.87
N SER A 93 9.92 -38.27 49.90
CA SER A 93 9.19 -37.05 49.57
C SER A 93 8.00 -36.85 50.52
N GLU A 94 7.81 -35.64 51.04
CA GLU A 94 6.64 -35.29 51.85
C GLU A 94 5.35 -35.37 51.02
N GLN A 95 4.20 -35.64 51.65
CA GLN A 95 2.92 -35.68 50.94
C GLN A 95 2.62 -34.35 50.22
N SER A 96 2.93 -33.23 50.87
CA SER A 96 2.93 -31.89 50.28
C SER A 96 4.36 -31.40 50.24
N HIS A 97 4.91 -31.20 49.05
CA HIS A 97 6.27 -30.74 48.84
C HIS A 97 6.37 -29.87 47.60
N THR A 98 7.46 -29.12 47.50
CA THR A 98 7.79 -28.29 46.33
C THR A 98 8.96 -28.88 45.56
N HIS A 99 9.05 -28.53 44.28
CA HIS A 99 10.19 -28.82 43.43
C HIS A 99 11.01 -27.55 43.24
N ALA A 100 12.34 -27.66 43.38
CA ALA A 100 13.23 -26.51 43.23
C ALA A 100 13.68 -26.28 41.77
N ALA A 101 13.50 -27.26 40.89
CA ALA A 101 13.93 -27.20 39.49
C ALA A 101 13.05 -28.05 38.58
N LEU A 102 13.09 -27.73 37.28
CA LEU A 102 12.51 -28.55 36.22
C LEU A 102 13.48 -29.66 35.83
N ALA A 103 12.94 -30.86 35.57
CA ALA A 103 13.71 -31.96 35.01
C ALA A 103 13.84 -31.85 33.49
N SER A 104 12.81 -31.29 32.84
CA SER A 104 12.75 -31.07 31.40
C SER A 104 11.76 -29.97 31.08
N SER A 105 11.94 -29.33 29.93
CA SER A 105 10.97 -28.38 29.42
C SER A 105 11.09 -28.21 27.90
N SER A 106 9.95 -27.95 27.24
CA SER A 106 9.90 -27.73 25.79
C SER A 106 8.68 -26.89 25.41
N ILE A 107 8.86 -26.04 24.40
CA ILE A 107 7.78 -25.30 23.72
C ILE A 107 7.95 -25.58 22.23
N THR A 108 6.87 -25.97 21.55
CA THR A 108 6.91 -26.17 20.10
C THR A 108 6.88 -24.81 19.39
N PRO A 109 7.82 -24.51 18.48
CA PRO A 109 7.66 -23.39 17.57
C PRO A 109 6.38 -23.55 16.76
N ASP A 110 5.72 -22.44 16.45
CA ASP A 110 4.59 -22.42 15.51
C ASP A 110 4.96 -21.58 14.28
N ASN A 111 4.19 -21.76 13.21
CA ASN A 111 4.29 -20.95 12.01
C ASN A 111 4.06 -19.48 12.33
N ASN A 112 4.79 -18.63 11.62
CA ASN A 112 4.64 -17.18 11.71
C ASN A 112 4.08 -16.64 10.40
N LEU A 113 2.96 -17.24 9.95
CA LEU A 113 2.32 -16.91 8.68
C LEU A 113 0.93 -16.32 8.94
N PRO A 114 0.81 -15.00 9.17
CA PRO A 114 -0.51 -14.35 9.21
C PRO A 114 -1.28 -14.57 7.90
N ASN A 115 -2.60 -14.41 7.94
CA ASN A 115 -3.47 -14.55 6.77
C ASN A 115 -2.95 -13.76 5.57
N TYR A 116 -2.73 -14.46 4.46
CA TYR A 116 -2.10 -13.89 3.27
C TYR A 116 -2.78 -14.32 1.98
N ARG A 117 -2.51 -13.56 0.93
CA ARG A 117 -2.68 -13.96 -0.46
C ARG A 117 -1.34 -13.84 -1.19
N SER A 118 -0.97 -14.90 -1.89
CA SER A 118 0.22 -14.92 -2.71
C SER A 118 -0.05 -14.30 -4.08
N LEU A 119 0.77 -13.33 -4.48
CA LEU A 119 0.71 -12.65 -5.78
C LEU A 119 2.07 -12.75 -6.49
N ALA A 120 2.07 -12.59 -7.81
CA ALA A 120 3.28 -12.35 -8.57
C ALA A 120 3.73 -10.91 -8.31
N VAL A 121 5.02 -10.71 -8.06
CA VAL A 121 5.65 -9.38 -7.98
C VAL A 121 6.45 -9.18 -9.26
N LEU A 122 6.17 -8.12 -10.01
CA LEU A 122 6.81 -7.85 -11.30
C LEU A 122 7.56 -6.53 -11.25
N GLU A 123 8.80 -6.51 -11.72
CA GLU A 123 9.63 -5.31 -11.89
C GLU A 123 9.76 -4.94 -13.37
N TYR A 124 9.68 -3.65 -13.69
CA TYR A 124 9.90 -3.12 -15.03
C TYR A 124 11.41 -3.01 -15.32
N THR A 125 11.92 -3.81 -16.24
CA THR A 125 13.37 -3.96 -16.49
C THR A 125 13.88 -3.18 -17.70
N THR A 126 13.01 -2.49 -18.44
CA THR A 126 13.43 -1.61 -19.55
C THR A 126 13.97 -0.27 -19.05
N GLY A 127 13.85 -0.01 -17.74
CA GLY A 127 14.36 1.16 -17.04
C GLY A 127 13.26 2.17 -16.71
N GLY A 128 13.21 2.58 -15.44
CA GLY A 128 12.34 3.67 -14.97
C GLY A 128 10.86 3.30 -14.87
N ILE A 129 10.01 4.25 -15.25
CA ILE A 129 8.56 4.19 -15.08
C ILE A 129 7.90 4.01 -16.45
N PRO A 130 7.17 2.91 -16.69
CA PRO A 130 6.51 2.71 -17.97
C PRO A 130 5.34 3.68 -18.13
N SER A 131 5.09 4.14 -19.37
CA SER A 131 3.91 4.96 -19.69
C SER A 131 2.61 4.15 -19.78
N THR A 132 2.71 2.82 -19.84
CA THR A 132 1.58 1.88 -19.92
C THR A 132 1.73 0.74 -18.92
N LEU A 133 0.60 0.20 -18.44
CA LEU A 133 0.60 -1.01 -17.60
C LEU A 133 -0.01 -2.18 -18.38
N PRO A 134 0.49 -3.41 -18.15
CA PRO A 134 -0.08 -4.60 -18.79
C PRO A 134 -1.52 -4.85 -18.31
N ASP A 135 -2.27 -5.63 -19.10
CA ASP A 135 -3.54 -6.19 -18.67
C ASP A 135 -3.38 -7.00 -17.37
N ASN A 136 -4.40 -6.99 -16.51
CA ASN A 136 -4.41 -7.63 -15.19
C ASN A 136 -3.35 -7.13 -14.19
N ALA A 137 -2.67 -6.02 -14.48
CA ALA A 137 -1.82 -5.34 -13.50
C ALA A 137 -2.62 -4.96 -12.25
N ILE A 138 -2.06 -5.24 -11.07
CA ILE A 138 -2.63 -4.87 -9.78
C ILE A 138 -1.77 -3.76 -9.17
N VAL A 139 -2.42 -2.63 -8.88
CA VAL A 139 -1.84 -1.47 -8.19
C VAL A 139 -2.68 -1.14 -6.95
N MET A 140 -2.24 -0.15 -6.18
CA MET A 140 -2.87 0.22 -4.91
C MET A 140 -3.43 1.64 -4.97
N ARG A 141 -4.44 1.93 -4.14
CA ARG A 141 -5.06 3.25 -3.96
C ARG A 141 -5.53 3.44 -2.53
N GLU A 142 -5.87 4.67 -2.19
CA GLU A 142 -6.47 5.02 -0.88
C GLU A 142 -8.00 5.17 -0.93
N ASP A 143 -8.60 5.06 -2.11
CA ASP A 143 -10.02 5.23 -2.35
C ASP A 143 -10.56 4.18 -3.35
N THR A 144 -11.88 4.08 -3.44
CA THR A 144 -12.59 3.11 -4.31
C THR A 144 -13.10 3.72 -5.63
N THR A 145 -12.71 4.95 -5.96
CA THR A 145 -13.20 5.69 -7.14
C THR A 145 -12.42 5.29 -8.38
N LEU A 146 -12.98 4.41 -9.21
CA LEU A 146 -12.32 3.88 -10.41
C LEU A 146 -12.83 4.57 -11.68
N VAL A 147 -11.93 4.91 -12.61
CA VAL A 147 -12.24 5.46 -13.93
C VAL A 147 -11.49 4.65 -15.00
N GLY A 148 -12.17 4.28 -16.08
CA GLY A 148 -11.55 3.53 -17.17
C GLY A 148 -11.47 2.02 -16.91
N ASN A 149 -10.38 1.39 -17.33
CA ASN A 149 -10.23 -0.08 -17.35
C ASN A 149 -9.72 -0.62 -16.00
N TRP A 150 -10.42 -0.32 -14.91
CA TRP A 150 -10.05 -0.75 -13.57
C TRP A 150 -11.24 -1.38 -12.82
N GLU A 151 -10.96 -2.37 -11.99
CA GLU A 151 -11.92 -2.95 -11.05
C GLU A 151 -11.30 -3.17 -9.66
N LEU A 152 -12.12 -3.26 -8.62
CA LEU A 152 -11.67 -3.58 -7.27
C LEU A 152 -11.19 -5.04 -7.20
N TYR A 153 -10.03 -5.26 -6.59
CA TYR A 153 -9.44 -6.59 -6.41
C TYR A 153 -9.70 -7.13 -5.00
N SER A 154 -10.96 -7.46 -4.72
CA SER A 154 -11.43 -7.91 -3.38
C SER A 154 -10.90 -9.28 -2.96
N ALA A 155 -10.24 -10.02 -3.85
CA ALA A 155 -9.59 -11.29 -3.51
C ALA A 155 -8.47 -11.11 -2.46
N ASN A 156 -7.90 -9.90 -2.34
CA ASN A 156 -6.88 -9.55 -1.35
C ASN A 156 -7.45 -8.99 -0.04
N ASP A 157 -8.77 -8.87 0.10
CA ASP A 157 -9.38 -8.24 1.28
C ASP A 157 -9.05 -9.01 2.57
N ALA A 158 -8.70 -8.27 3.63
CA ALA A 158 -8.28 -8.75 4.94
C ALA A 158 -7.10 -9.74 4.90
N ARG A 159 -6.24 -9.64 3.88
CA ARG A 159 -5.06 -10.49 3.71
C ARG A 159 -3.85 -9.65 3.40
N LEU A 160 -2.72 -10.05 3.98
CA LEU A 160 -1.43 -9.47 3.64
C LEU A 160 -0.94 -9.95 2.27
N VAL A 161 -0.22 -9.09 1.55
CA VAL A 161 0.44 -9.45 0.29
C VAL A 161 1.70 -10.26 0.57
N ARG A 162 1.79 -11.43 -0.08
CA ARG A 162 2.98 -12.29 -0.05
C ARG A 162 3.45 -12.56 -1.48
N GLY A 163 4.74 -12.40 -1.76
CA GLY A 163 5.31 -12.82 -3.04
C GLY A 163 5.43 -14.35 -3.09
N SER A 164 5.10 -14.95 -4.23
CA SER A 164 5.29 -16.38 -4.49
C SER A 164 5.33 -16.66 -6.00
N ASN A 165 5.50 -17.92 -6.37
CA ASN A 165 5.43 -18.43 -7.74
C ASN A 165 4.07 -19.07 -8.11
N SER A 166 3.06 -18.86 -7.26
CA SER A 166 1.67 -19.29 -7.49
C SER A 166 0.70 -18.50 -6.62
N THR A 167 -0.55 -18.40 -7.06
CA THR A 167 -1.63 -17.80 -6.26
C THR A 167 -2.14 -18.80 -5.23
N ALA A 168 -2.07 -18.40 -3.96
CA ALA A 168 -2.56 -19.19 -2.84
C ALA A 168 -3.05 -18.26 -1.73
N ASN A 169 -4.13 -18.66 -1.08
CA ASN A 169 -4.52 -18.09 0.22
C ASN A 169 -4.02 -19.04 1.31
N GLY A 170 -3.55 -18.50 2.43
CA GLY A 170 -3.08 -19.31 3.55
C GLY A 170 -2.79 -18.47 4.78
N GLY A 171 -2.13 -19.10 5.74
CA GLY A 171 -1.80 -18.49 7.03
C GLY A 171 -2.87 -18.73 8.10
N ASP A 172 -2.52 -18.33 9.32
CA ASP A 172 -3.37 -18.31 10.51
C ASP A 172 -2.96 -17.09 11.35
N ASN A 173 -3.94 -16.32 11.81
CA ASN A 173 -3.68 -15.17 12.68
C ASN A 173 -3.57 -15.58 14.15
N ASN A 174 -3.94 -16.80 14.54
CA ASN A 174 -4.08 -17.19 15.94
C ASN A 174 -3.28 -18.48 16.25
N PRO A 175 -1.94 -18.45 16.15
CA PRO A 175 -1.09 -19.61 16.41
C PRO A 175 -1.24 -20.11 17.85
N THR A 176 -0.84 -21.37 18.05
CA THR A 176 -0.86 -22.02 19.35
C THR A 176 0.46 -22.73 19.63
N HIS A 177 0.90 -22.69 20.88
CA HIS A 177 2.10 -23.43 21.29
C HIS A 177 1.73 -24.60 22.19
N THR A 178 2.28 -25.77 21.88
CA THR A 178 2.28 -26.90 22.82
C THR A 178 3.46 -26.73 23.77
N VAL A 179 3.16 -26.77 25.07
CA VAL A 179 4.13 -26.60 26.15
C VAL A 179 4.18 -27.90 26.94
N ALA A 180 5.38 -28.35 27.28
CA ALA A 180 5.57 -29.49 28.16
C ALA A 180 6.68 -29.24 29.19
N SER A 181 6.48 -29.75 30.41
CA SER A 181 7.46 -29.60 31.49
C SER A 181 7.39 -30.76 32.48
N GLY A 182 8.56 -31.25 32.90
CA GLY A 182 8.73 -32.23 33.96
C GLY A 182 9.33 -31.60 35.22
N LEU A 183 8.99 -32.14 36.39
CA LEU A 183 9.50 -31.63 37.67
C LEU A 183 10.72 -32.45 38.12
N GLY A 184 11.74 -31.74 38.63
CA GLY A 184 12.96 -32.32 39.20
C GLY A 184 12.74 -32.95 40.57
N ALA A 185 13.82 -33.18 41.33
CA ALA A 185 13.72 -33.67 42.70
C ALA A 185 13.06 -32.64 43.64
N GLY A 186 12.33 -33.14 44.63
CA GLY A 186 11.50 -32.34 45.55
C GLY A 186 11.96 -32.38 47.01
N GLY A 187 11.16 -31.77 47.89
CA GLY A 187 11.37 -31.70 49.34
C GLY A 187 11.43 -33.06 50.06
N THR A 188 11.72 -33.01 51.37
CA THR A 188 12.20 -34.18 52.12
C THR A 188 11.51 -34.43 53.45
N SER A 189 11.05 -35.66 53.68
CA SER A 189 10.72 -36.22 54.99
C SER A 189 11.76 -37.27 55.40
N ARG A 190 12.10 -37.35 56.68
CA ARG A 190 12.99 -38.39 57.21
C ARG A 190 12.19 -39.53 57.82
N VAL A 191 12.51 -40.76 57.43
CA VAL A 191 11.78 -41.96 57.84
C VAL A 191 12.73 -43.07 58.26
N ALA A 192 12.35 -43.86 59.26
CA ALA A 192 13.13 -44.98 59.75
C ALA A 192 12.54 -46.33 59.28
N GLY A 193 13.40 -47.34 59.15
CA GLY A 193 13.01 -48.73 58.88
C GLY A 193 12.87 -49.09 57.39
N ALA A 194 13.23 -50.34 57.07
CA ALA A 194 12.89 -50.98 55.79
C ALA A 194 11.58 -51.73 55.98
N GLY A 195 10.55 -51.40 55.20
CA GLY A 195 9.23 -52.02 55.29
C GLY A 195 8.67 -52.42 53.93
N GLY A 196 7.38 -52.77 53.86
CA GLY A 196 6.76 -53.41 52.69
C GLY A 196 6.01 -52.49 51.72
N THR A 197 5.87 -51.18 52.01
CA THR A 197 5.08 -50.29 51.14
C THR A 197 5.94 -49.28 50.39
N ALA A 198 5.78 -49.23 49.06
CA ALA A 198 6.54 -48.34 48.20
C ALA A 198 6.13 -46.86 48.38
N ARG A 199 7.13 -45.97 48.39
CA ARG A 199 6.98 -44.50 48.50
C ARG A 199 7.94 -43.81 47.55
N ALA A 200 7.60 -42.58 47.14
CA ALA A 200 8.48 -41.77 46.30
C ALA A 200 9.75 -41.35 47.06
N THR A 201 10.92 -41.61 46.49
CA THR A 201 12.22 -41.19 47.06
C THR A 201 12.45 -39.69 46.87
N VAL A 202 13.19 -39.00 47.75
CA VAL A 202 13.49 -37.56 47.55
C VAL A 202 14.07 -37.24 46.15
N THR A 203 14.90 -38.11 45.60
CA THR A 203 15.57 -37.90 44.31
C THR A 203 14.72 -38.33 43.09
N HIS A 204 13.41 -38.50 43.25
CA HIS A 204 12.54 -38.85 42.11
C HIS A 204 12.30 -37.63 41.21
N THR A 205 11.90 -37.89 39.97
CA THR A 205 11.43 -36.85 39.03
C THR A 205 10.03 -37.19 38.55
N HIS A 206 9.28 -36.20 38.08
CA HIS A 206 8.05 -36.43 37.34
C HIS A 206 8.30 -36.39 35.84
N ALA A 207 7.68 -37.30 35.10
CA ALA A 207 7.62 -37.19 33.65
C ALA A 207 6.87 -35.93 33.23
N ALA A 208 7.20 -35.40 32.05
CA ALA A 208 6.63 -34.15 31.57
C ALA A 208 5.10 -34.26 31.39
N GLY A 209 4.39 -33.28 31.94
CA GLY A 209 3.02 -32.99 31.52
C GLY A 209 3.02 -32.11 30.27
N SER A 210 1.89 -32.04 29.57
CA SER A 210 1.72 -31.17 28.40
C SER A 210 0.40 -30.39 28.42
N GLY A 211 0.42 -29.21 27.83
CA GLY A 211 -0.76 -28.37 27.60
C GLY A 211 -0.58 -27.50 26.35
N VAL A 212 -1.64 -26.79 25.95
CA VAL A 212 -1.62 -25.90 24.77
C VAL A 212 -1.97 -24.49 25.21
N ALA A 213 -1.12 -23.54 24.85
CA ALA A 213 -1.40 -22.11 24.99
C ALA A 213 -2.35 -21.68 23.85
N SER A 214 -3.65 -21.86 24.05
CA SER A 214 -4.67 -21.69 23.00
C SER A 214 -5.40 -20.35 23.05
N ASN A 215 -4.92 -19.36 23.80
CA ASN A 215 -5.58 -18.05 23.86
C ASN A 215 -5.50 -17.27 22.53
N GLY A 216 -4.88 -17.86 21.50
CA GLY A 216 -4.94 -17.44 20.10
C GLY A 216 -4.69 -15.95 19.92
N PRO A 217 -3.55 -15.41 20.40
CA PRO A 217 -3.26 -14.01 20.20
C PRO A 217 -3.16 -13.72 18.69
N ASP A 218 -3.62 -12.54 18.28
CA ASP A 218 -3.51 -12.11 16.89
C ASP A 218 -2.04 -11.82 16.54
N ILE A 219 -1.53 -12.50 15.51
CA ILE A 219 -0.16 -12.30 15.00
C ILE A 219 -0.08 -11.41 13.77
N ILE A 220 -1.14 -10.69 13.41
CA ILE A 220 -1.05 -9.72 12.32
C ILE A 220 0.04 -8.67 12.65
N PRO A 221 1.13 -8.59 11.85
CA PRO A 221 2.20 -7.61 12.02
C PRO A 221 1.70 -6.19 11.70
N PRO A 222 2.46 -5.12 12.01
CA PRO A 222 2.01 -3.76 11.73
C PRO A 222 1.70 -3.55 10.24
N TYR A 223 0.50 -3.13 9.91
CA TYR A 223 0.05 -3.02 8.52
C TYR A 223 -0.75 -1.74 8.27
N ASN A 224 -0.86 -1.39 7.00
CA ASN A 224 -1.86 -0.45 6.50
C ASN A 224 -2.72 -1.15 5.47
N GLU A 225 -4.01 -0.84 5.49
CA GLU A 225 -4.93 -1.22 4.43
C GLU A 225 -4.80 -0.28 3.22
N LEU A 226 -4.93 -0.87 2.05
CA LEU A 226 -4.94 -0.21 0.75
C LEU A 226 -6.04 -0.84 -0.11
N VAL A 227 -6.63 -0.05 -0.99
CA VAL A 227 -7.55 -0.55 -2.02
C VAL A 227 -6.69 -1.13 -3.15
N PHE A 228 -6.75 -2.45 -3.34
CA PHE A 228 -6.11 -3.09 -4.50
C PHE A 228 -7.05 -3.00 -5.69
N VAL A 229 -6.53 -2.54 -6.83
CA VAL A 229 -7.29 -2.40 -8.08
C VAL A 229 -6.58 -3.16 -9.18
N ARG A 230 -7.34 -3.89 -10.00
CA ARG A 230 -6.85 -4.69 -11.12
C ARG A 230 -7.24 -4.02 -12.44
N ALA A 231 -6.29 -3.93 -13.36
CA ALA A 231 -6.55 -3.50 -14.71
C ALA A 231 -7.36 -4.57 -15.47
N THR A 232 -8.45 -4.17 -16.12
CA THR A 232 -9.31 -5.08 -16.92
C THR A 232 -8.94 -5.10 -18.41
N ALA A 233 -7.99 -4.25 -18.79
CA ALA A 233 -7.30 -4.21 -20.06
C ALA A 233 -5.97 -3.47 -19.87
N ALA A 234 -5.08 -3.50 -20.88
CA ALA A 234 -3.85 -2.69 -20.85
C ALA A 234 -4.16 -1.19 -20.63
N ILE A 235 -3.39 -0.56 -19.76
CA ILE A 235 -3.59 0.83 -19.35
C ILE A 235 -2.67 1.72 -20.16
N THR A 236 -3.22 2.70 -20.87
CA THR A 236 -2.46 3.62 -21.74
C THR A 236 -2.06 4.93 -21.06
N SER A 237 -2.60 5.21 -19.87
CA SER A 237 -2.29 6.38 -19.06
C SER A 237 -2.46 6.04 -17.58
N LEU A 238 -1.49 6.39 -16.75
CA LEU A 238 -1.55 6.11 -15.32
C LEU A 238 -2.66 6.94 -14.65
N PRO A 239 -3.55 6.33 -13.85
CA PRO A 239 -4.59 7.06 -13.15
C PRO A 239 -4.02 7.90 -12.00
N ASP A 240 -4.58 9.08 -11.77
CA ASP A 240 -4.22 9.91 -10.61
C ASP A 240 -4.42 9.15 -9.29
N GLN A 241 -3.65 9.52 -8.26
CA GLN A 241 -3.63 8.90 -6.93
C GLN A 241 -3.19 7.42 -6.89
N MET A 242 -2.69 6.87 -7.99
CA MET A 242 -2.18 5.49 -8.04
C MET A 242 -0.96 5.32 -7.12
N ILE A 243 -0.95 4.27 -6.31
CA ILE A 243 0.22 3.85 -5.52
C ILE A 243 0.82 2.59 -6.15
N ALA A 244 2.13 2.63 -6.39
CA ALA A 244 2.90 1.52 -6.94
C ALA A 244 4.19 1.28 -6.13
N GLY A 245 4.80 0.12 -6.34
CA GLY A 245 6.10 -0.22 -5.81
C GLY A 245 7.24 0.31 -6.69
N PHE A 246 8.43 0.49 -6.13
CA PHE A 246 9.61 0.98 -6.84
C PHE A 246 10.91 0.38 -6.29
N SER A 247 11.93 0.29 -7.15
CA SER A 247 13.27 -0.17 -6.78
C SER A 247 14.16 0.90 -6.12
N GLY A 248 13.64 2.10 -5.89
CA GLY A 248 14.37 3.21 -5.28
C GLY A 248 13.48 4.42 -4.97
N THR A 249 14.07 5.47 -4.40
CA THR A 249 13.35 6.65 -3.89
C THR A 249 13.61 7.93 -4.70
N ALA A 250 14.45 7.88 -5.73
CA ALA A 250 14.91 9.07 -6.46
C ALA A 250 14.10 9.25 -7.75
N PHE A 251 13.02 10.05 -7.67
CA PHE A 251 12.15 10.33 -8.81
C PHE A 251 12.54 11.63 -9.50
N ASP A 252 12.60 11.55 -10.82
CA ASP A 252 13.06 12.59 -11.71
C ASP A 252 11.86 13.29 -12.38
N SER A 253 10.73 12.62 -12.58
CA SER A 253 9.56 13.24 -13.24
C SER A 253 8.86 14.30 -12.38
N GLY A 254 8.94 14.17 -11.05
CA GLY A 254 8.20 15.04 -10.10
C GLY A 254 6.74 14.65 -9.91
N ASP A 255 6.21 13.75 -10.75
CA ASP A 255 4.83 13.25 -10.71
C ASP A 255 4.65 12.14 -9.65
N TRP A 256 5.72 11.74 -8.97
CA TRP A 256 5.70 10.67 -7.98
C TRP A 256 6.23 11.15 -6.63
N THR A 257 5.44 10.94 -5.60
CA THR A 257 5.80 11.26 -4.21
C THR A 257 5.97 9.98 -3.41
N VAL A 258 7.15 9.78 -2.79
CA VAL A 258 7.38 8.64 -1.90
C VAL A 258 6.47 8.72 -0.68
N VAL A 259 5.69 7.66 -0.42
CA VAL A 259 4.75 7.52 0.71
C VAL A 259 5.21 6.48 1.76
N SER A 260 6.43 5.98 1.60
CA SER A 260 7.08 4.98 2.44
C SER A 260 8.46 5.45 2.95
N ALA A 261 8.70 6.75 2.99
CA ALA A 261 9.94 7.33 3.46
C ALA A 261 10.13 7.10 4.97
N SER A 262 11.37 6.93 5.42
CA SER A 262 11.68 6.81 6.85
C SER A 262 11.54 8.11 7.64
N SER A 263 11.38 9.23 6.93
CA SER A 263 11.24 10.59 7.47
C SER A 263 10.57 11.49 6.44
N GLY A 264 9.81 12.49 6.87
CA GLY A 264 9.10 13.39 5.96
C GLY A 264 7.82 13.91 6.59
N THR A 265 6.86 14.29 5.74
CA THR A 265 5.48 14.57 6.18
C THR A 265 4.75 13.29 6.58
N ALA A 266 3.57 13.40 7.21
CA ALA A 266 2.77 12.25 7.59
C ALA A 266 2.42 11.38 6.38
N GLU A 267 2.11 12.01 5.24
CA GLU A 267 1.83 11.37 3.96
C GLU A 267 3.07 10.62 3.42
N GLN A 268 4.25 11.23 3.54
CA GLN A 268 5.50 10.62 3.08
C GLN A 268 5.93 9.42 3.91
N THR A 269 5.63 9.41 5.21
CA THR A 269 6.00 8.32 6.12
C THR A 269 4.89 7.30 6.35
N LYS A 270 3.72 7.52 5.75
CA LYS A 270 2.46 6.81 6.05
C LYS A 270 2.60 5.30 6.03
N TYR A 271 3.31 4.76 5.04
CA TYR A 271 3.49 3.32 4.84
C TYR A 271 4.84 2.80 5.33
N TYR A 272 5.69 3.62 5.96
CA TYR A 272 7.02 3.17 6.36
C TYR A 272 6.97 2.08 7.43
N SER A 273 7.64 0.95 7.16
CA SER A 273 7.66 -0.23 8.04
C SER A 273 6.25 -0.77 8.33
N ARG A 274 5.41 -0.83 7.29
CA ARG A 274 4.07 -1.41 7.33
C ARG A 274 3.92 -2.48 6.26
N PHE A 275 3.29 -3.59 6.63
CA PHE A 275 2.85 -4.61 5.68
C PHE A 275 1.62 -4.12 4.90
N LEU A 276 1.43 -4.66 3.69
CA LEU A 276 0.34 -4.27 2.80
C LEU A 276 -0.84 -5.23 2.97
N MET A 277 -1.99 -4.70 3.42
CA MET A 277 -3.25 -5.46 3.52
C MET A 277 -4.28 -4.91 2.52
N GLY A 278 -5.06 -5.77 1.89
CA GLY A 278 -6.16 -5.33 1.04
C GLY A 278 -7.42 -4.97 1.84
N ASP A 279 -8.08 -3.87 1.46
CA ASP A 279 -9.48 -3.59 1.83
C ASP A 279 -10.19 -2.86 0.68
N SER A 280 -11.13 -3.53 0.02
CA SER A 280 -11.96 -2.95 -1.04
C SER A 280 -13.15 -2.13 -0.55
N SER A 281 -13.37 -2.00 0.76
CA SER A 281 -14.49 -1.24 1.33
C SER A 281 -14.30 0.28 1.22
N GLY A 282 -13.05 0.75 1.14
CA GLY A 282 -12.68 2.17 1.19
C GLY A 282 -12.62 2.75 2.61
N THR A 283 -12.76 1.92 3.65
CA THR A 283 -12.68 2.34 5.07
C THR A 283 -11.36 1.87 5.68
N LEU A 284 -10.26 2.39 5.13
CA LEU A 284 -8.93 1.85 5.39
C LEU A 284 -8.47 2.02 6.84
N THR A 285 -8.02 0.92 7.43
CA THR A 285 -7.26 0.89 8.68
C THR A 285 -5.83 1.30 8.43
N ILE A 286 -5.39 2.35 9.11
CA ILE A 286 -3.99 2.80 9.14
C ILE A 286 -3.41 2.47 10.52
N ASP A 287 -2.18 1.96 10.55
CA ASP A 287 -1.47 1.51 11.76
C ASP A 287 -2.17 0.36 12.52
N GLY A 288 -2.67 -0.63 11.78
CA GLY A 288 -3.21 -1.87 12.36
C GLY A 288 -2.12 -2.85 12.80
N GLY A 289 -2.50 -3.86 13.60
CA GLY A 289 -1.62 -4.96 14.02
C GLY A 289 -0.63 -4.62 15.13
N GLY A 290 0.33 -5.51 15.39
CA GLY A 290 1.34 -5.34 16.44
C GLY A 290 2.65 -6.03 16.10
N LEU A 291 3.76 -5.68 16.75
CA LEU A 291 5.06 -6.34 16.54
C LEU A 291 5.25 -7.61 17.37
N THR A 292 4.47 -7.74 18.44
CA THR A 292 4.67 -8.75 19.47
C THR A 292 3.36 -9.27 20.00
N HIS A 293 3.35 -10.49 20.53
CA HIS A 293 2.21 -11.04 21.24
C HIS A 293 2.61 -11.77 22.53
N SER A 294 1.59 -12.15 23.31
CA SER A 294 1.74 -12.91 24.56
C SER A 294 0.68 -13.99 24.65
N HIS A 295 1.02 -15.06 25.35
CA HIS A 295 0.08 -16.11 25.70
C HIS A 295 -0.35 -16.04 27.17
N ALA A 296 -1.52 -16.59 27.44
CA ALA A 296 -1.95 -16.86 28.82
C ALA A 296 -1.12 -18.01 29.41
N ASN A 297 -1.10 -18.10 30.75
CA ASN A 297 -0.48 -19.22 31.43
C ASN A 297 -1.17 -20.55 31.06
N VAL A 298 -0.39 -21.62 31.02
CA VAL A 298 -0.86 -22.98 30.72
C VAL A 298 -0.74 -23.83 31.97
N ASP A 299 -1.85 -24.40 32.43
CA ASP A 299 -1.83 -25.38 33.51
C ASP A 299 -1.64 -26.79 32.94
N ILE A 300 -0.67 -27.53 33.49
CA ILE A 300 -0.42 -28.93 33.11
C ILE A 300 -0.57 -29.86 34.32
N SER A 301 -0.71 -31.15 34.03
CA SER A 301 -0.57 -32.23 35.01
C SER A 301 0.66 -33.05 34.69
N THR A 302 1.51 -33.30 35.68
CA THR A 302 2.71 -34.12 35.47
C THR A 302 2.40 -35.60 35.41
N GLY A 303 3.37 -36.40 34.96
CA GLY A 303 3.33 -37.86 35.11
C GLY A 303 3.67 -38.34 36.52
N THR A 304 3.61 -39.66 36.71
CA THR A 304 3.99 -40.33 37.97
C THR A 304 5.50 -40.24 38.24
N PRO A 305 5.93 -40.37 39.51
CA PRO A 305 7.33 -40.30 39.89
C PRO A 305 8.15 -41.50 39.39
N THR A 306 9.40 -41.26 39.00
CA THR A 306 10.32 -42.29 38.47
C THR A 306 11.14 -43.04 39.53
N GLY A 307 11.06 -42.63 40.80
CA GLY A 307 11.86 -43.18 41.91
C GLY A 307 10.98 -43.68 43.05
N SER A 308 11.20 -44.92 43.50
CA SER A 308 10.51 -45.48 44.65
C SER A 308 11.41 -46.36 45.53
N ALA A 309 11.06 -46.43 46.80
CA ALA A 309 11.66 -47.35 47.77
C ALA A 309 10.60 -47.79 48.80
N ASN A 310 10.81 -48.94 49.44
CA ASN A 310 9.86 -49.50 50.40
C ASN A 310 10.21 -49.11 51.84
N TYR A 311 9.21 -48.71 52.62
CA TYR A 311 9.40 -48.19 53.99
C TYR A 311 8.40 -48.78 54.98
N ASP A 312 8.74 -48.68 56.26
CA ASP A 312 7.88 -49.08 57.38
C ASP A 312 6.76 -48.05 57.61
N VAL A 313 5.59 -48.56 57.98
CA VAL A 313 4.35 -47.80 58.22
C VAL A 313 3.96 -47.77 59.70
N ALA A 314 4.72 -48.40 60.61
CA ALA A 314 4.39 -48.49 62.02
C ALA A 314 5.56 -48.17 62.97
N PRO A 315 5.32 -47.40 64.06
CA PRO A 315 4.13 -46.61 64.37
C PRO A 315 4.01 -45.33 63.52
N SER A 316 2.80 -45.01 63.08
CA SER A 316 2.44 -43.83 62.28
C SER A 316 2.83 -42.48 62.91
N ASN A 317 3.86 -41.79 62.41
CA ASN A 317 4.31 -40.49 62.94
C ASN A 317 4.48 -39.38 61.87
N GLY A 318 4.19 -39.63 60.59
CA GLY A 318 4.17 -38.62 59.51
C GLY A 318 3.56 -39.14 58.21
N THR A 319 3.38 -38.29 57.19
CA THR A 319 2.87 -38.68 55.86
C THR A 319 3.92 -38.48 54.77
N ALA A 320 3.97 -39.39 53.79
CA ALA A 320 4.83 -39.28 52.60
C ALA A 320 4.06 -39.54 51.32
N ALA A 321 4.61 -39.04 50.21
CA ALA A 321 4.02 -39.19 48.90
C ALA A 321 4.07 -40.64 48.40
N THR A 322 2.99 -41.09 47.78
CA THR A 322 2.86 -42.42 47.17
C THR A 322 3.66 -42.50 45.87
N THR A 323 3.92 -43.70 45.35
CA THR A 323 4.59 -43.87 44.05
C THR A 323 3.69 -43.56 42.85
N GLY A 324 2.41 -43.24 43.08
CA GLY A 324 1.43 -42.94 42.04
C GLY A 324 0.98 -41.49 42.01
N HIS A 325 1.56 -40.62 42.85
CA HIS A 325 1.14 -39.23 42.91
C HIS A 325 1.52 -38.42 41.66
N VAL A 326 0.78 -37.35 41.43
CA VAL A 326 1.01 -36.39 40.35
C VAL A 326 0.83 -34.97 40.88
N HIS A 327 1.36 -34.00 40.14
CA HIS A 327 1.12 -32.58 40.38
C HIS A 327 0.08 -32.11 39.37
N THR A 328 -0.99 -31.49 39.87
CA THR A 328 -2.04 -30.88 39.05
C THR A 328 -2.01 -29.36 39.23
N GLY A 329 -2.26 -28.62 38.15
CA GLY A 329 -2.18 -27.16 38.20
C GLY A 329 -0.74 -26.66 38.28
N VAL A 330 0.18 -27.36 37.61
CA VAL A 330 1.52 -26.83 37.37
C VAL A 330 1.36 -25.72 36.35
N THR A 331 1.42 -24.47 36.80
CA THR A 331 1.23 -23.31 35.94
C THR A 331 2.53 -22.95 35.26
N ILE A 332 2.50 -22.92 33.93
CA ILE A 332 3.60 -22.50 33.08
C ILE A 332 3.29 -21.13 32.50
N SER A 333 4.16 -20.17 32.77
CA SER A 333 4.14 -18.85 32.13
C SER A 333 5.11 -18.81 30.96
N LEU A 334 4.61 -18.31 29.83
CA LEU A 334 5.41 -18.05 28.64
C LEU A 334 5.94 -16.61 28.67
N GLU A 335 7.08 -16.40 28.00
CA GLU A 335 7.60 -15.06 27.75
C GLU A 335 6.53 -14.17 27.09
N ALA A 336 6.38 -12.95 27.62
CA ALA A 336 5.46 -11.97 27.09
C ALA A 336 6.13 -11.10 26.03
N ASN A 337 5.33 -10.57 25.10
CA ASN A 337 5.74 -9.66 24.03
C ASN A 337 6.84 -10.25 23.13
N VAL A 338 6.68 -11.50 22.74
CA VAL A 338 7.56 -12.15 21.76
C VAL A 338 7.28 -11.58 20.37
N ASN A 339 8.33 -11.23 19.65
CA ASN A 339 8.25 -10.69 18.29
C ASN A 339 7.72 -11.75 17.31
N HIS A 340 6.73 -11.36 16.50
CA HIS A 340 6.10 -12.21 15.48
C HIS A 340 6.21 -11.63 14.07
N VAL A 341 7.17 -10.75 13.78
CA VAL A 341 7.33 -10.20 12.42
C VAL A 341 7.64 -11.34 11.43
N PRO A 342 6.76 -11.61 10.43
CA PRO A 342 6.95 -12.69 9.47
C PRO A 342 8.11 -12.38 8.52
N GLU A 343 8.60 -13.38 7.80
CA GLU A 343 9.61 -13.13 6.76
C GLU A 343 9.12 -12.14 5.72
N TYR A 344 9.91 -11.11 5.46
CA TYR A 344 9.52 -10.03 4.55
C TYR A 344 10.63 -9.63 3.59
N ALA A 345 10.22 -9.00 2.50
CA ALA A 345 11.06 -8.22 1.60
C ALA A 345 10.50 -6.80 1.51
N THR A 346 11.39 -5.81 1.46
CA THR A 346 10.99 -4.41 1.44
C THR A 346 10.71 -3.88 0.04
N LEU A 347 9.72 -2.99 -0.06
CA LEU A 347 9.32 -2.31 -1.28
C LEU A 347 9.19 -0.81 -1.03
N VAL A 348 9.72 0.03 -1.92
CA VAL A 348 9.45 1.47 -1.87
C VAL A 348 8.09 1.72 -2.48
N LEU A 349 7.20 2.38 -1.74
CA LEU A 349 5.94 2.88 -2.28
C LEU A 349 6.02 4.37 -2.60
N ALA A 350 5.50 4.73 -3.77
CA ALA A 350 5.25 6.11 -4.16
C ALA A 350 3.84 6.25 -4.75
N GLN A 351 3.26 7.43 -4.61
CA GLN A 351 1.97 7.81 -5.14
C GLN A 351 2.14 8.73 -6.34
N TYR A 352 1.41 8.45 -7.41
CA TYR A 352 1.35 9.25 -8.62
C TYR A 352 0.40 10.42 -8.45
N THR A 353 0.85 11.59 -8.85
CA THR A 353 0.03 12.79 -9.06
C THR A 353 0.08 13.09 -10.54
N GLN A 354 -1.06 12.98 -11.21
CA GLN A 354 -1.13 13.29 -12.63
C GLN A 354 -0.65 14.74 -12.86
N PRO A 355 0.36 14.97 -13.72
CA PRO A 355 0.78 16.32 -14.02
C PRO A 355 -0.38 17.09 -14.62
N ALA A 356 -0.49 18.35 -14.23
CA ALA A 356 -1.50 19.25 -14.74
C ALA A 356 -1.45 19.25 -16.29
N SER A 357 -2.58 18.93 -16.94
CA SER A 357 -2.70 18.90 -18.40
C SER A 357 -3.58 20.04 -18.89
N LEU A 358 -3.13 20.72 -19.94
CA LEU A 358 -3.82 21.85 -20.56
C LEU A 358 -3.90 21.56 -22.05
N SER A 359 -5.10 21.47 -22.59
CA SER A 359 -5.32 21.13 -24.00
C SER A 359 -6.48 21.88 -24.62
N ILE A 360 -6.42 22.03 -25.94
CA ILE A 360 -7.52 22.53 -26.78
C ILE A 360 -7.89 21.50 -27.85
N ASN A 361 -9.16 21.45 -28.22
CA ASN A 361 -9.68 20.51 -29.24
C ASN A 361 -9.40 20.94 -30.69
N SER A 362 -9.05 22.21 -30.93
CA SER A 362 -8.66 22.72 -32.25
C SER A 362 -7.57 23.78 -32.10
N GLU A 363 -6.43 23.56 -32.73
CA GLU A 363 -5.31 24.51 -32.76
C GLU A 363 -5.48 25.55 -33.88
N SER A 364 -6.22 25.22 -34.96
CA SER A 364 -6.42 26.12 -36.11
C SER A 364 -7.76 25.88 -36.80
N THR A 365 -8.43 26.98 -37.21
CA THR A 365 -9.67 26.92 -38.00
C THR A 365 -9.55 27.81 -39.24
N LEU A 366 -9.97 27.28 -40.38
CA LEU A 366 -10.08 28.06 -41.62
C LEU A 366 -11.36 28.89 -41.58
N VAL A 367 -11.22 30.22 -41.61
CA VAL A 367 -12.35 31.14 -41.65
C VAL A 367 -12.62 31.55 -43.10
N ASP A 368 -13.85 31.34 -43.54
CA ASP A 368 -14.34 31.72 -44.87
C ASP A 368 -15.40 32.81 -44.76
N LEU A 369 -15.04 34.00 -45.24
CA LEU A 369 -15.96 35.11 -45.41
C LEU A 369 -16.45 35.05 -46.84
N GLY A 370 -17.46 34.21 -47.08
CA GLY A 370 -18.01 33.98 -48.42
C GLY A 370 -18.38 35.28 -49.15
N GLU A 371 -18.59 35.21 -50.47
CA GLU A 371 -18.94 36.35 -51.32
C GLU A 371 -19.91 37.35 -50.66
N SER A 372 -19.37 38.49 -50.21
CA SER A 372 -20.17 39.55 -49.60
C SER A 372 -20.63 40.56 -50.66
N ASN A 373 -21.83 41.12 -50.44
CA ASN A 373 -22.44 42.10 -51.35
C ASN A 373 -21.53 43.33 -51.50
N PRO A 374 -21.35 43.89 -52.72
CA PRO A 374 -20.63 45.14 -52.91
C PRO A 374 -21.29 46.26 -52.09
N GLY A 375 -20.55 46.79 -51.09
CA GLY A 375 -21.02 47.83 -50.17
C GLY A 375 -20.99 47.46 -48.68
N VAL A 376 -20.65 46.23 -48.33
CA VAL A 376 -20.45 45.79 -46.94
C VAL A 376 -19.07 46.25 -46.43
N THR A 377 -19.01 47.04 -45.36
CA THR A 377 -17.75 47.51 -44.76
C THR A 377 -17.22 46.60 -43.64
N THR A 378 -18.02 45.61 -43.22
CA THR A 378 -17.66 44.65 -42.17
C THR A 378 -18.32 43.30 -42.41
N ALA A 379 -17.56 42.21 -42.34
CA ALA A 379 -18.09 40.84 -42.31
C ALA A 379 -17.79 40.19 -40.97
N ASP A 380 -18.78 39.48 -40.40
CA ASP A 380 -18.65 38.78 -39.14
C ASP A 380 -18.68 37.26 -39.39
N TYR A 381 -17.74 36.55 -38.78
CA TYR A 381 -17.71 35.09 -38.73
C TYR A 381 -17.84 34.63 -37.28
N THR A 382 -18.97 33.99 -36.98
CA THR A 382 -19.22 33.37 -35.67
C THR A 382 -19.01 31.86 -35.82
N PHE A 383 -18.12 31.33 -34.99
CA PHE A 383 -17.82 29.90 -34.96
C PHE A 383 -19.10 29.12 -34.64
N SER A 384 -19.36 28.05 -35.37
CA SER A 384 -20.51 27.18 -35.13
C SER A 384 -20.33 26.31 -33.88
N THR A 385 -21.37 25.59 -33.46
CA THR A 385 -21.27 24.58 -32.39
C THR A 385 -20.23 23.49 -32.67
N SER A 386 -19.96 23.20 -33.95
CA SER A 386 -18.94 22.22 -34.35
C SER A 386 -17.52 22.81 -34.38
N GLU A 387 -17.37 24.11 -34.20
CA GLU A 387 -16.09 24.84 -34.24
C GLU A 387 -15.76 25.45 -32.86
N GLU A 388 -16.48 25.06 -31.80
CA GLU A 388 -16.20 25.49 -30.44
C GLU A 388 -14.80 25.06 -30.01
N ILE A 389 -14.10 25.96 -29.31
CA ILE A 389 -12.82 25.69 -28.69
C ILE A 389 -13.08 25.21 -27.26
N ILE A 390 -12.75 23.97 -26.99
CA ILE A 390 -12.88 23.35 -25.68
C ILE A 390 -11.50 23.38 -25.03
N VAL A 391 -11.36 24.17 -23.96
CA VAL A 391 -10.17 24.17 -23.11
C VAL A 391 -10.40 23.20 -21.97
N ASP A 392 -9.63 22.12 -21.97
CA ASP A 392 -9.58 21.17 -20.85
C ASP A 392 -8.33 21.43 -20.02
N SER A 393 -8.52 21.60 -18.72
CA SER A 393 -7.48 21.90 -17.74
C SER A 393 -7.64 20.98 -16.54
N THR A 394 -6.60 20.21 -16.20
CA THR A 394 -6.53 19.47 -14.93
C THR A 394 -5.54 20.15 -13.99
N ASP A 395 -6.00 20.55 -12.80
CA ASP A 395 -5.16 21.07 -11.71
C ASP A 395 -4.31 22.33 -12.00
N TYR A 396 -4.64 23.09 -13.05
CA TYR A 396 -4.08 24.44 -13.20
C TYR A 396 -4.80 25.44 -12.29
N ALA A 397 -4.00 26.19 -11.54
CA ALA A 397 -4.50 27.36 -10.83
C ALA A 397 -4.88 28.51 -11.78
N THR A 398 -4.26 28.56 -12.97
CA THR A 398 -4.47 29.59 -13.99
C THR A 398 -4.14 29.09 -15.38
N TRP A 399 -4.88 29.53 -16.39
CA TRP A 399 -4.53 29.40 -17.81
C TRP A 399 -5.07 30.60 -18.60
N SER A 400 -4.55 30.85 -19.80
CA SER A 400 -5.11 31.81 -20.76
C SER A 400 -5.26 31.17 -22.14
N LEU A 401 -6.48 31.23 -22.69
CA LEU A 401 -6.74 30.95 -24.09
C LEU A 401 -6.50 32.23 -24.88
N THR A 402 -5.69 32.11 -25.91
CA THR A 402 -5.36 33.18 -26.84
C THR A 402 -5.69 32.78 -28.27
N VAL A 403 -5.89 33.78 -29.10
CA VAL A 403 -6.14 33.63 -30.53
C VAL A 403 -5.21 34.56 -31.31
N ASP A 404 -4.72 34.05 -32.42
CA ASP A 404 -3.94 34.78 -33.40
C ASP A 404 -4.51 34.50 -34.80
N ALA A 405 -4.28 35.39 -35.74
CA ALA A 405 -4.74 35.20 -37.12
C ALA A 405 -3.67 35.66 -38.10
N THR A 406 -3.54 34.92 -39.18
CA THR A 406 -2.71 35.36 -40.31
C THR A 406 -3.53 36.24 -41.26
N ASP A 407 -2.85 36.96 -42.17
CA ASP A 407 -3.52 37.78 -43.18
C ASP A 407 -4.59 37.00 -43.94
N PHE A 408 -5.76 37.61 -44.20
CA PHE A 408 -6.76 36.99 -45.08
C PHE A 408 -6.34 37.14 -46.54
N ILE A 409 -6.38 36.04 -47.27
CA ILE A 409 -6.02 35.98 -48.68
C ILE A 409 -7.28 35.71 -49.51
N SER A 410 -7.50 36.54 -50.54
CA SER A 410 -8.50 36.32 -51.58
C SER A 410 -7.84 36.46 -52.95
N GLY A 411 -7.54 35.32 -53.59
CA GLY A 411 -6.76 35.29 -54.82
C GLY A 411 -5.36 35.89 -54.63
N ILE A 412 -5.10 37.05 -55.24
CA ILE A 412 -3.82 37.81 -55.12
C ILE A 412 -3.91 38.98 -54.13
N LYS A 413 -5.06 39.20 -53.50
CA LYS A 413 -5.28 40.31 -52.56
C LYS A 413 -5.08 39.82 -51.13
N ILE A 414 -4.45 40.68 -50.33
CA ILE A 414 -4.15 40.44 -48.92
C ILE A 414 -4.89 41.50 -48.11
N ILE A 415 -5.71 41.09 -47.15
CA ILE A 415 -6.21 41.95 -46.08
C ILE A 415 -5.28 41.71 -44.89
N ALA A 416 -4.56 42.76 -44.51
CA ALA A 416 -3.64 42.72 -43.37
C ALA A 416 -4.38 42.45 -42.06
N ASP A 417 -3.70 41.75 -41.15
CA ASP A 417 -4.08 41.46 -39.78
C ASP A 417 -4.66 42.66 -38.99
N ASP A 418 -4.13 43.86 -39.23
CA ASP A 418 -4.53 45.12 -38.61
C ASP A 418 -5.98 45.56 -38.90
N ARG A 419 -6.71 44.83 -39.74
CA ARG A 419 -8.12 45.08 -40.08
C ARG A 419 -9.09 44.08 -39.48
N PHE A 420 -8.61 43.11 -38.70
CA PHE A 420 -9.48 42.21 -37.98
C PHE A 420 -9.70 42.71 -36.56
N ASP A 421 -10.93 42.57 -36.11
CA ASP A 421 -11.34 42.85 -34.75
C ASP A 421 -11.95 41.58 -34.15
N LEU A 422 -11.47 41.16 -32.99
CA LEU A 422 -12.06 40.10 -32.20
C LEU A 422 -13.19 40.68 -31.34
N ALA A 423 -14.37 40.05 -31.36
CA ALA A 423 -15.47 40.38 -30.47
C ALA A 423 -15.52 39.36 -29.32
N THR A 424 -15.29 39.81 -28.08
CA THR A 424 -15.13 38.92 -26.91
C THR A 424 -16.32 38.90 -25.96
N ASN A 425 -17.37 39.71 -26.16
CA ASN A 425 -18.38 40.02 -25.14
C ASN A 425 -19.86 39.90 -25.59
N GLY A 426 -20.17 39.04 -26.56
CA GLY A 426 -21.56 38.77 -26.93
C GLY A 426 -22.37 40.00 -27.40
N ASN A 427 -22.02 40.58 -28.56
CA ASN A 427 -22.94 40.85 -29.68
C ASN A 427 -22.29 41.63 -30.83
N LEU A 428 -22.64 41.36 -32.09
CA LEU A 428 -24.04 41.26 -32.59
C LEU A 428 -24.51 39.85 -32.99
N GLY A 429 -25.25 39.15 -32.10
CA GLY A 429 -26.09 38.00 -32.48
C GLY A 429 -26.53 36.99 -31.39
N THR A 430 -25.97 37.10 -30.19
CA THR A 430 -26.23 36.45 -28.88
C THR A 430 -25.88 34.97 -28.77
N GLU A 431 -24.67 34.68 -28.28
CA GLU A 431 -24.34 33.92 -27.05
C GLU A 431 -22.90 34.35 -26.61
N PRO A 432 -22.52 34.25 -25.32
CA PRO A 432 -21.18 34.64 -24.83
C PRO A 432 -20.05 33.86 -25.54
N THR A 433 -18.86 34.45 -25.62
CA THR A 433 -17.65 33.75 -26.07
C THR A 433 -17.35 32.58 -25.15
N LEU A 434 -17.71 32.66 -23.87
CA LEU A 434 -17.67 31.57 -22.90
C LEU A 434 -19.07 30.97 -22.73
N ILE A 435 -19.27 29.78 -23.29
CA ILE A 435 -20.57 29.10 -23.34
C ILE A 435 -20.83 28.31 -22.07
N ALA A 436 -19.82 27.59 -21.59
CA ALA A 436 -19.94 26.71 -20.45
C ALA A 436 -18.62 26.62 -19.69
N VAL A 437 -18.74 26.50 -18.37
CA VAL A 437 -17.65 26.14 -17.47
C VAL A 437 -18.15 24.99 -16.62
N VAL A 438 -17.48 23.85 -16.70
CA VAL A 438 -17.74 22.68 -15.85
C VAL A 438 -16.54 22.51 -14.93
N GLY A 439 -16.76 22.57 -13.61
CA GLY A 439 -15.69 22.45 -12.60
C GLY A 439 -15.68 23.59 -11.58
N SER A 440 -14.73 23.56 -10.65
CA SER A 440 -14.54 24.59 -9.61
C SER A 440 -13.46 25.59 -10.00
N GLY A 441 -13.85 26.66 -10.68
CA GLY A 441 -12.98 27.79 -10.99
C GLY A 441 -13.74 28.95 -11.64
N THR A 442 -13.13 30.13 -11.68
CA THR A 442 -13.71 31.30 -12.36
C THR A 442 -13.00 31.53 -13.67
N VAL A 443 -13.63 31.10 -14.77
CA VAL A 443 -13.18 31.45 -16.12
C VAL A 443 -13.79 32.80 -16.47
N THR A 444 -12.92 33.73 -16.82
CA THR A 444 -13.29 35.10 -17.18
C THR A 444 -12.94 35.34 -18.64
N GLU A 445 -13.89 35.82 -19.44
CA GLU A 445 -13.59 36.37 -20.76
C GLU A 445 -12.67 37.57 -20.61
N VAL A 446 -11.59 37.58 -21.39
CA VAL A 446 -10.63 38.68 -21.36
C VAL A 446 -11.01 39.65 -22.47
N ASN A 447 -11.10 40.93 -22.14
CA ASN A 447 -11.50 42.07 -22.98
C ASN A 447 -13.02 42.29 -23.15
N ASN A 448 -13.41 43.56 -23.20
CA ASN A 448 -14.77 44.02 -23.41
C ASN A 448 -14.76 44.94 -24.65
N GLY A 449 -15.16 44.43 -25.82
CA GLY A 449 -15.25 45.20 -27.06
C GLY A 449 -14.52 44.57 -28.25
N TYR A 450 -13.97 45.42 -29.12
CA TYR A 450 -13.23 45.05 -30.33
C TYR A 450 -11.74 45.14 -30.08
N ALA A 451 -11.03 44.00 -30.14
CA ALA A 451 -9.59 43.96 -30.03
C ALA A 451 -8.96 43.69 -31.40
N ASN A 452 -8.02 44.53 -31.81
CA ASN A 452 -7.37 44.40 -33.11
C ASN A 452 -6.43 43.18 -33.13
N PHE A 453 -6.41 42.42 -34.23
CA PHE A 453 -5.53 41.25 -34.38
C PHE A 453 -4.07 41.57 -34.73
N ASN A 454 -3.63 42.83 -34.70
CA ASN A 454 -2.20 43.18 -34.85
C ASN A 454 -1.28 42.59 -33.75
N SER A 455 -1.84 41.82 -32.82
CA SER A 455 -1.17 41.04 -31.81
C SER A 455 -2.09 39.92 -31.32
N THR A 456 -1.49 38.86 -30.79
CA THR A 456 -2.19 37.77 -30.10
C THR A 456 -3.17 38.32 -29.06
N GLN A 457 -4.43 37.88 -29.10
CA GLN A 457 -5.50 38.35 -28.22
C GLN A 457 -5.91 37.26 -27.22
N SER A 458 -6.09 37.64 -25.95
CA SER A 458 -6.69 36.74 -24.96
C SER A 458 -8.20 36.68 -25.13
N LEU A 459 -8.74 35.46 -25.16
CA LEU A 459 -10.17 35.16 -25.25
C LEU A 459 -10.78 34.90 -23.88
N ALA A 460 -10.13 34.02 -23.13
CA ALA A 460 -10.58 33.59 -21.81
C ALA A 460 -9.36 33.31 -20.94
N SER A 461 -9.55 33.45 -19.64
CA SER A 461 -8.55 33.07 -18.66
C SER A 461 -9.20 32.46 -17.44
N LEU A 462 -8.53 31.49 -16.84
CA LEU A 462 -8.87 30.99 -15.52
C LEU A 462 -8.05 31.76 -14.48
N SER A 463 -8.71 32.39 -13.52
CA SER A 463 -8.07 33.00 -12.38
C SER A 463 -8.47 32.28 -11.09
N GLY A 464 -7.71 31.24 -10.73
CA GLY A 464 -7.98 30.43 -9.55
C GLY A 464 -8.99 29.31 -9.82
N GLY A 465 -8.64 28.14 -9.32
CA GLY A 465 -9.41 26.91 -9.41
C GLY A 465 -8.62 25.75 -8.82
N SER A 466 -9.30 24.66 -8.54
CA SER A 466 -8.71 23.37 -8.16
C SER A 466 -9.50 22.27 -8.85
N GLY A 467 -8.83 21.18 -9.26
CA GLY A 467 -9.47 20.08 -9.97
C GLY A 467 -9.59 20.32 -11.48
N SER A 468 -10.38 19.46 -12.13
CA SER A 468 -10.63 19.54 -13.57
C SER A 468 -11.62 20.64 -13.92
N ILE A 469 -11.28 21.45 -14.92
CA ILE A 469 -12.15 22.47 -15.49
C ILE A 469 -12.20 22.28 -17.01
N THR A 470 -13.41 22.21 -17.55
CA THR A 470 -13.68 22.28 -18.99
C THR A 470 -14.35 23.61 -19.28
N ALA A 471 -13.76 24.42 -20.15
CA ALA A 471 -14.33 25.68 -20.61
C ALA A 471 -14.60 25.61 -22.12
N THR A 472 -15.84 25.85 -22.51
CA THR A 472 -16.25 25.90 -23.91
C THR A 472 -16.29 27.34 -24.39
N VAL A 473 -15.51 27.65 -25.43
CA VAL A 473 -15.34 28.99 -25.98
C VAL A 473 -15.78 29.04 -27.45
N ARG A 474 -16.59 30.03 -27.84
CA ARG A 474 -17.06 30.26 -29.22
C ARG A 474 -16.84 31.72 -29.62
N PRO A 475 -15.68 32.04 -30.22
CA PRO A 475 -15.36 33.41 -30.60
C PRO A 475 -16.18 33.89 -31.80
N THR A 476 -16.23 35.21 -31.98
CA THR A 476 -16.69 35.85 -33.23
C THR A 476 -15.61 36.80 -33.74
N ILE A 477 -15.26 36.68 -35.03
CA ILE A 477 -14.26 37.50 -35.70
C ILE A 477 -14.97 38.46 -36.63
N ARG A 478 -14.64 39.75 -36.51
CA ARG A 478 -15.09 40.80 -37.43
C ARG A 478 -13.95 41.23 -38.33
N VAL A 479 -14.23 41.35 -39.61
CA VAL A 479 -13.27 41.79 -40.62
C VAL A 479 -13.72 43.11 -41.20
N ARG A 480 -12.88 44.16 -41.09
CA ARG A 480 -13.13 45.46 -41.72
C ARG A 480 -12.67 45.44 -43.17
N ILE A 481 -13.63 45.40 -44.09
CA ILE A 481 -13.37 45.29 -45.53
C ILE A 481 -13.11 46.70 -46.11
N PRO A 482 -11.97 46.94 -46.77
CA PRO A 482 -11.69 48.20 -47.45
C PRO A 482 -12.75 48.51 -48.51
N ALA A 483 -13.19 49.77 -48.62
CA ALA A 483 -14.18 50.17 -49.64
C ALA A 483 -13.66 50.00 -51.08
N ASP A 484 -12.34 49.90 -51.27
CA ASP A 484 -11.64 49.66 -52.53
C ASP A 484 -11.28 48.18 -52.76
N ALA A 485 -11.56 47.28 -51.82
CA ALA A 485 -11.43 45.86 -52.04
C ALA A 485 -12.58 45.38 -52.93
N GLU A 486 -12.37 45.31 -54.26
CA GLU A 486 -13.33 44.60 -55.11
C GLU A 486 -13.44 43.14 -54.61
N LEU A 487 -14.59 42.83 -54.02
CA LEU A 487 -15.01 41.54 -53.47
C LEU A 487 -15.36 40.60 -54.64
N ALA A 488 -14.34 40.08 -55.32
CA ALA A 488 -14.56 39.20 -56.46
C ALA A 488 -14.48 37.70 -56.11
N ASN A 489 -13.99 37.33 -54.92
CA ASN A 489 -13.90 35.95 -54.44
C ASN A 489 -13.97 35.89 -52.90
N ASP A 490 -14.11 34.68 -52.35
CA ASP A 490 -14.04 34.37 -50.92
C ASP A 490 -12.70 34.83 -50.29
N TYR A 491 -12.75 35.27 -49.03
CA TYR A 491 -11.56 35.59 -48.23
C TYR A 491 -11.33 34.48 -47.21
N LEU A 492 -10.14 33.90 -47.25
CA LEU A 492 -9.73 32.79 -46.38
C LEU A 492 -8.60 33.24 -45.45
N SER A 493 -8.68 32.87 -44.17
CA SER A 493 -7.54 32.95 -43.24
C SER A 493 -7.52 31.76 -42.31
N LEU A 494 -6.31 31.42 -41.86
CA LEU A 494 -6.10 30.52 -40.76
C LEU A 494 -6.07 31.31 -39.46
N VAL A 495 -6.97 30.94 -38.55
CA VAL A 495 -7.03 31.47 -37.19
C VAL A 495 -6.50 30.40 -36.25
N ASP A 496 -5.47 30.73 -35.49
CA ASP A 496 -4.77 29.83 -34.58
C ASP A 496 -5.16 30.12 -33.12
N PHE A 497 -5.39 29.06 -32.35
CA PHE A 497 -5.70 29.12 -30.94
C PHE A 497 -4.55 28.53 -30.13
N THR A 498 -4.22 29.15 -29.01
CA THR A 498 -3.17 28.66 -28.11
C THR A 498 -3.62 28.82 -26.66
N VAL A 499 -3.42 27.79 -25.86
CA VAL A 499 -3.66 27.81 -24.43
C VAL A 499 -2.33 27.75 -23.68
N VAL A 500 -2.18 28.60 -22.66
CA VAL A 500 -0.93 28.75 -21.88
C VAL A 500 -1.21 28.74 -20.39
#